data_AF-V5HUN8-F1
#
_entry.id   AF-V5HUN8-F1
#
_cell.length_a   1.000
_cell.length_b   1.000
_cell.length_c   1.000
_cell.angle_alpha   90.00
_cell.angle_beta   90.00
_cell.angle_gamma   90.00
#
_symmetry.space_group_name_H-M   'P 1'
#
loop_
_entity.id
_entity.type
_entity.pdbx_description
1 polymer ?
#
loop_
_entity_poly.entity_id
_entity_poly.type
_entity_poly.pdbx_seq_one_letter_code
_entity_poly.pdbx_strand_id
1 'polypeptide(L)'
;KRIKIKFGTSESEQQAQEQVGKPKLSEAQIQKVSKSIEDIVSKQPAKEWTYEDLIGIFKRELEKHRIKQRGKQKQRHKPKSWWDKEVKAAILRRQEESREHRWAKKRGALPAEVTSKWENFQERKREASALIQAKIGSAGVQWMMEINKKDKNAAKKFWEHIKAQGRKTEDIQH
;
A
#
# COMPACT_ATOMS: atom_id res chain seq x y z
N LYS A 1 36.86 -31.66 -45.15
CA LYS A 1 36.01 -32.07 -44.01
C LYS A 1 34.98 -30.96 -43.77
N ARG A 2 33.68 -31.21 -43.90
CA ARG A 2 32.61 -30.19 -43.72
C ARG A 2 32.17 -30.15 -42.26
N ILE A 3 32.11 -28.94 -41.67
CA ILE A 3 31.59 -28.71 -40.32
C ILE A 3 30.06 -28.66 -40.43
N LYS A 4 29.36 -29.55 -39.73
CA LYS A 4 27.89 -29.49 -39.56
C LYS A 4 27.59 -28.67 -38.32
N ILE A 5 27.10 -27.44 -38.51
CA ILE A 5 26.55 -26.63 -37.42
C ILE A 5 25.09 -27.08 -37.23
N LYS A 6 24.76 -27.63 -36.06
CA LYS A 6 23.39 -27.91 -35.69
C LYS A 6 22.78 -26.66 -35.06
N PHE A 7 21.81 -26.06 -35.73
CA PHE A 7 20.89 -25.11 -35.11
C PHE A 7 19.81 -25.90 -34.38
N GLY A 8 20.11 -26.32 -33.16
CA GLY A 8 19.11 -26.82 -32.23
C GLY A 8 19.04 -25.85 -31.06
N THR A 9 17.93 -25.14 -30.94
CA THR A 9 17.51 -24.45 -29.70
C THR A 9 17.69 -25.43 -28.54
N SER A 10 18.50 -25.05 -27.56
CA SER A 10 18.72 -25.84 -26.35
C SER A 10 17.40 -25.96 -25.57
N GLU A 11 17.21 -27.04 -24.82
CA GLU A 11 16.02 -27.22 -23.94
C GLU A 11 15.81 -26.03 -22.99
N SER A 12 16.88 -25.30 -22.67
CA SER A 12 16.82 -24.04 -21.91
C SER A 12 16.10 -22.90 -22.61
N GLU A 13 16.07 -22.86 -23.96
CA GLU A 13 15.30 -21.86 -24.71
C GLU A 13 13.81 -22.23 -24.78
N GLN A 14 13.45 -23.52 -24.79
CA GLN A 14 12.06 -23.98 -24.66
C GLN A 14 11.49 -23.65 -23.27
N GLN A 15 12.28 -23.85 -22.21
CA GLN A 15 11.89 -23.45 -20.85
C GLN A 15 11.86 -21.92 -20.65
N ALA A 16 12.72 -21.17 -21.36
CA ALA A 16 12.66 -19.71 -21.36
C ALA A 16 11.42 -19.18 -22.09
N GLN A 17 10.97 -19.83 -23.17
CA GLN A 17 9.73 -19.50 -23.87
C GLN A 17 8.47 -19.84 -23.06
N GLU A 18 8.45 -20.94 -22.30
CA GLU A 18 7.33 -21.25 -21.40
C GLU A 18 7.17 -20.23 -20.25
N GLN A 19 8.24 -19.49 -19.92
CA GLN A 19 8.22 -18.41 -18.92
C GLN A 19 7.96 -17.02 -19.49
N VAL A 20 7.74 -16.88 -20.80
CA VAL A 20 7.22 -15.64 -21.39
C VAL A 20 5.73 -15.55 -21.09
N GLY A 21 5.43 -15.16 -19.86
CA GLY A 21 4.14 -14.59 -19.44
C GLY A 21 2.94 -15.49 -19.70
N LYS A 22 2.65 -16.41 -18.76
CA LYS A 22 1.29 -16.95 -18.61
C LYS A 22 0.28 -15.80 -18.73
N PRO A 23 -0.73 -15.88 -19.61
CA PRO A 23 -1.68 -14.80 -19.76
C PRO A 23 -2.32 -14.52 -18.40
N LYS A 24 -2.30 -13.25 -17.96
CA LYS A 24 -2.91 -12.80 -16.70
C LYS A 24 -4.43 -13.04 -16.61
N LEU A 25 -5.03 -13.59 -17.65
CA LEU A 25 -6.47 -13.80 -17.84
C LEU A 25 -6.74 -15.29 -18.08
N SER A 26 -7.80 -15.81 -17.47
CA SER A 26 -8.26 -17.18 -17.72
C SER A 26 -8.82 -17.31 -19.13
N GLU A 27 -8.82 -18.53 -19.66
CA GLU A 27 -9.32 -18.82 -21.02
C GLU A 27 -10.78 -18.38 -21.21
N ALA A 28 -11.62 -18.52 -20.19
CA ALA A 28 -12.99 -18.00 -20.18
C ALA A 28 -13.06 -16.46 -20.27
N GLN A 29 -12.09 -15.75 -19.70
CA GLN A 29 -11.99 -14.29 -19.83
C GLN A 29 -11.54 -13.88 -21.23
N ILE A 30 -10.61 -14.63 -21.83
CA ILE A 30 -10.14 -14.40 -23.20
C ILE A 30 -11.31 -14.60 -24.19
N GLN A 31 -12.08 -15.67 -24.05
CA GLN A 31 -13.26 -15.91 -24.88
C GLN A 31 -14.32 -14.81 -24.73
N LYS A 32 -14.51 -14.29 -23.51
CA LYS A 32 -15.44 -13.18 -23.26
C LYS A 32 -14.97 -11.88 -23.92
N VAL A 33 -13.67 -11.62 -23.89
CA VAL A 33 -13.07 -10.48 -24.60
C VAL A 33 -13.26 -10.63 -26.11
N SER A 34 -13.01 -11.82 -26.70
CA SER A 34 -13.21 -12.07 -28.14
C SER A 34 -14.64 -11.75 -28.58
N LYS A 35 -15.64 -12.33 -27.90
CA LYS A 35 -17.05 -12.12 -28.22
C LYS A 35 -17.45 -10.65 -28.13
N SER A 36 -16.94 -9.93 -27.13
CA SER A 36 -17.22 -8.50 -26.98
C SER A 36 -16.61 -7.67 -28.11
N ILE A 37 -15.45 -8.06 -28.65
CA ILE A 37 -14.81 -7.36 -29.77
C ILE A 37 -15.56 -7.64 -31.06
N GLU A 38 -15.92 -8.90 -31.31
CA GLU A 38 -16.76 -9.31 -32.43
C GLU A 38 -18.10 -8.55 -32.44
N ASP A 39 -18.74 -8.39 -31.28
CA ASP A 39 -19.97 -7.59 -31.13
C ASP A 39 -19.75 -6.10 -31.44
N ILE A 40 -18.61 -5.52 -31.04
CA ILE A 40 -18.30 -4.10 -31.28
C ILE A 40 -18.05 -3.85 -32.78
N VAL A 41 -17.30 -4.74 -33.42
CA VAL A 41 -16.98 -4.66 -34.86
C VAL A 41 -18.25 -4.90 -35.69
N SER A 42 -19.07 -5.89 -35.33
CA SER A 42 -20.29 -6.23 -36.05
C SER A 42 -21.36 -5.14 -36.01
N LYS A 43 -21.37 -4.29 -34.96
CA LYS A 43 -22.28 -3.14 -34.84
C LYS A 43 -21.91 -1.97 -35.76
N GLN A 44 -20.73 -1.99 -36.38
CA GLN A 44 -20.28 -0.93 -37.29
C GLN A 44 -19.72 -1.55 -38.59
N PRO A 45 -20.58 -2.17 -39.41
CA PRO A 45 -20.15 -2.86 -40.63
C PRO A 45 -19.65 -1.91 -41.72
N ALA A 46 -20.06 -0.65 -41.69
CA ALA A 46 -19.66 0.38 -42.65
C ALA A 46 -18.35 1.10 -42.28
N LYS A 47 -17.71 0.74 -41.16
CA LYS A 47 -16.48 1.38 -40.70
C LYS A 47 -15.28 0.55 -41.15
N GLU A 48 -14.35 1.20 -41.84
CA GLU A 48 -13.03 0.62 -42.10
C GLU A 48 -12.21 0.64 -40.80
N TRP A 49 -11.92 -0.55 -40.27
CA TRP A 49 -11.14 -0.71 -39.06
C TRP A 49 -9.67 -0.78 -39.40
N THR A 50 -8.88 0.19 -38.91
CA THR A 50 -7.42 0.07 -38.98
C THR A 50 -6.92 -0.90 -37.92
N TYR A 51 -5.74 -1.46 -38.15
CA TYR A 51 -5.09 -2.35 -37.18
C TYR A 51 -4.88 -1.68 -35.81
N GLU A 52 -4.58 -0.38 -35.80
CA GLU A 52 -4.41 0.41 -34.58
C GLU A 52 -5.73 0.58 -33.80
N ASP A 53 -6.85 0.75 -34.51
CA ASP A 53 -8.17 0.83 -33.90
C ASP A 53 -8.55 -0.49 -33.21
N LEU A 54 -8.29 -1.61 -33.87
CA LEU A 54 -8.56 -2.95 -33.34
C LEU A 54 -7.68 -3.25 -32.12
N ILE A 55 -6.39 -2.90 -32.16
CA ILE A 55 -5.49 -2.99 -31.00
C ILE A 55 -6.00 -2.11 -29.85
N GLY A 56 -6.47 -0.90 -30.15
CA GLY A 56 -7.01 0.02 -29.16
C GLY A 56 -8.26 -0.52 -28.47
N ILE A 57 -9.13 -1.22 -29.20
CA ILE A 57 -10.30 -1.92 -28.65
C ILE A 57 -9.84 -3.11 -27.79
N PHE A 58 -8.92 -3.92 -28.31
CA PHE A 58 -8.39 -5.10 -27.63
C PHE A 58 -7.76 -4.73 -26.28
N LYS A 59 -6.91 -3.69 -26.23
CA LYS A 59 -6.31 -3.18 -25.00
C LYS A 59 -7.35 -2.69 -23.99
N ARG A 60 -8.36 -1.95 -24.45
CA ARG A 60 -9.46 -1.44 -23.59
C ARG A 60 -10.28 -2.57 -22.98
N GLU A 61 -10.59 -3.61 -23.76
CA GLU A 61 -11.40 -4.73 -23.29
C GLU A 61 -10.61 -5.62 -22.33
N LEU A 62 -9.31 -5.86 -22.59
CA LEU A 62 -8.43 -6.55 -21.65
C LEU A 62 -8.30 -5.84 -20.31
N GLU A 63 -8.25 -4.51 -20.29
CA GLU A 63 -8.09 -3.73 -19.06
C GLU A 63 -9.31 -3.85 -18.13
N LYS A 64 -10.53 -3.96 -18.68
CA LYS A 64 -11.75 -4.23 -17.90
C LYS A 64 -11.68 -5.53 -17.09
N HIS A 65 -10.93 -6.52 -17.59
CA HIS A 65 -10.77 -7.81 -16.93
C HIS A 65 -9.57 -7.87 -15.96
N ARG A 66 -8.63 -6.92 -16.05
CA ARG A 66 -7.50 -6.81 -15.11
C ARG A 66 -7.89 -6.25 -13.74
N ILE A 67 -8.92 -5.40 -13.68
CA ILE A 67 -9.25 -4.59 -12.49
C ILE A 67 -9.87 -5.41 -11.33
N LYS A 68 -10.21 -6.70 -11.53
CA LYS A 68 -10.84 -7.54 -10.48
C LYS A 68 -9.89 -8.45 -9.68
N GLN A 69 -8.59 -8.20 -9.69
CA GLN A 69 -7.71 -8.70 -8.64
C GLN A 69 -8.03 -7.91 -7.36
N ARG A 70 -9.06 -8.39 -6.64
CA ARG A 70 -9.53 -7.98 -5.31
C ARG A 70 -8.45 -7.21 -4.56
N GLY A 71 -8.77 -5.95 -4.27
CA GLY A 71 -7.96 -5.09 -3.43
C GLY A 71 -7.41 -5.89 -2.27
N LYS A 72 -6.08 -6.04 -2.22
CA LYS A 72 -5.38 -6.43 -1.00
C LYS A 72 -5.96 -5.52 0.06
N GLN A 73 -6.79 -6.08 0.96
CA GLN A 73 -7.13 -5.39 2.19
C GLN A 73 -5.78 -4.93 2.72
N LYS A 74 -5.53 -3.61 2.66
CA LYS A 74 -4.30 -3.02 3.17
C LYS A 74 -4.13 -3.67 4.54
N GLN A 75 -3.09 -4.50 4.69
CA GLN A 75 -2.82 -5.18 5.95
C GLN A 75 -2.92 -4.08 6.99
N ARG A 76 -3.97 -4.11 7.83
CA ARG A 76 -4.15 -3.07 8.83
C ARG A 76 -2.89 -3.13 9.65
N HIS A 77 -2.05 -2.08 9.54
CA HIS A 77 -0.75 -2.07 10.18
C HIS A 77 -0.98 -2.39 11.64
N LYS A 78 -0.43 -3.52 12.10
CA LYS A 78 -0.45 -3.84 13.52
C LYS A 78 0.23 -2.66 14.23
N PRO A 79 -0.40 -2.09 15.26
CA PRO A 79 0.23 -1.03 16.03
C PRO A 79 1.62 -1.48 16.48
N LYS A 80 2.59 -0.56 16.52
CA LYS A 80 3.94 -0.85 17.01
C LYS A 80 3.85 -1.43 18.43
N SER A 81 4.80 -2.25 18.86
CA SER A 81 4.77 -2.90 20.19
C SER A 81 4.68 -1.91 21.36
N TRP A 82 5.28 -0.72 21.21
CA TRP A 82 5.22 0.38 22.17
C TRP A 82 3.88 1.13 22.17
N TRP A 83 2.98 0.82 21.21
CA TRP A 83 1.65 1.41 21.10
C TRP A 83 0.68 0.73 22.08
N ASP A 84 0.81 1.10 23.34
CA ASP A 84 0.07 0.50 24.45
C ASP A 84 -1.26 1.22 24.77
N LYS A 85 -1.98 0.66 25.75
CA LYS A 85 -3.27 1.18 26.22
C LYS A 85 -3.17 2.63 26.70
N GLU A 86 -2.03 3.02 27.26
CA GLU A 86 -1.79 4.35 27.79
C GLU A 86 -1.64 5.39 26.68
N VAL A 87 -0.87 5.09 25.61
CA VAL A 87 -0.79 5.95 24.41
C VAL A 87 -2.18 6.15 23.80
N LYS A 88 -2.97 5.07 23.69
CA LYS A 88 -4.34 5.15 23.20
C LYS A 88 -5.21 6.02 24.10
N ALA A 89 -5.15 5.85 25.41
CA ALA A 89 -5.91 6.63 26.37
C ALA A 89 -5.55 8.13 26.32
N ALA A 90 -4.26 8.47 26.17
CA ALA A 90 -3.82 9.86 26.03
C ALA A 90 -4.32 10.50 24.73
N ILE A 91 -4.31 9.75 23.62
CA ILE A 91 -4.88 10.22 22.35
C ILE A 91 -6.39 10.40 22.44
N LEU A 92 -7.10 9.49 23.10
CA LEU A 92 -8.54 9.60 23.32
C LEU A 92 -8.88 10.85 24.13
N ARG A 93 -8.20 11.08 25.26
CA ARG A 93 -8.36 12.31 26.07
C ARG A 93 -8.13 13.57 25.24
N ARG A 94 -7.04 13.64 24.45
CA ARG A 94 -6.79 14.75 23.53
C ARG A 94 -7.93 14.93 22.50
N GLN A 95 -8.48 13.85 21.98
CA GLN A 95 -9.59 13.90 21.02
C GLN A 95 -10.90 14.35 21.67
N GLU A 96 -11.17 13.94 22.91
CA GLU A 96 -12.31 14.38 23.70
C GLU A 96 -12.27 15.89 23.94
N GLU A 97 -11.16 16.43 24.44
CA GLU A 97 -10.99 17.89 24.60
C GLU A 97 -11.16 18.65 23.28
N SER A 98 -10.67 18.09 22.17
CA SER A 98 -10.87 18.66 20.84
C SER A 98 -12.34 18.65 20.40
N ARG A 99 -13.09 17.60 20.76
CA ARG A 99 -14.54 17.55 20.53
C ARG A 99 -15.23 18.59 21.39
N GLU A 100 -14.91 18.68 22.67
CA GLU A 100 -15.51 19.65 23.59
C GLU A 100 -15.30 21.10 23.16
N HIS A 101 -14.08 21.46 22.76
CA HIS A 101 -13.79 22.78 22.20
C HIS A 101 -14.62 23.06 20.93
N ARG A 102 -14.72 22.09 20.00
CA ARG A 102 -15.57 22.24 18.80
C ARG A 102 -17.05 22.37 19.15
N TRP A 103 -17.52 21.63 20.15
CA TRP A 103 -18.89 21.70 20.62
C TRP A 103 -19.17 23.04 21.32
N ALA A 104 -18.26 23.55 22.14
CA ALA A 104 -18.38 24.87 22.77
C ALA A 104 -18.52 25.97 21.72
N LYS A 105 -17.69 25.95 20.67
CA LYS A 105 -17.81 26.87 19.53
C LYS A 105 -19.15 26.75 18.81
N LYS A 106 -19.58 25.51 18.52
CA LYS A 106 -20.83 25.27 17.77
C LYS A 106 -22.08 25.72 18.54
N ARG A 107 -22.07 25.63 19.87
CA ARG A 107 -23.20 25.98 20.74
C ARG A 107 -23.24 27.47 21.10
N GLY A 108 -22.27 28.27 20.66
CA GLY A 108 -22.18 29.69 21.01
C GLY A 108 -21.85 29.91 22.49
N ALA A 109 -21.05 29.05 23.09
CA ALA A 109 -20.59 29.21 24.47
C ALA A 109 -19.84 30.54 24.67
N LEU A 110 -19.74 30.99 25.92
CA LEU A 110 -19.02 32.21 26.26
C LEU A 110 -17.57 32.15 25.76
N PRO A 111 -17.00 33.28 25.28
CA PRO A 111 -15.62 33.31 24.81
C PRO A 111 -14.61 32.77 25.83
N ALA A 112 -14.81 33.05 27.13
CA ALA A 112 -13.97 32.54 28.20
C ALA A 112 -14.00 31.00 28.30
N GLU A 113 -15.16 30.38 28.14
CA GLU A 113 -15.31 28.91 28.15
C GLU A 113 -14.61 28.27 26.93
N VAL A 114 -14.73 28.91 25.76
CA VAL A 114 -14.07 28.43 24.54
C VAL A 114 -12.55 28.50 24.67
N THR A 115 -12.01 29.59 25.24
CA THR A 115 -10.58 29.76 25.48
C THR A 115 -10.06 28.73 26.49
N SER A 116 -10.77 28.52 27.61
CA SER A 116 -10.38 27.50 28.60
C SER A 116 -10.35 26.08 28.00
N LYS A 117 -11.36 25.70 27.20
CA LYS A 117 -11.37 24.42 26.48
C LYS A 117 -10.26 24.29 25.44
N TRP A 118 -9.86 25.40 24.84
CA TRP A 118 -8.73 25.42 23.91
C TRP A 118 -7.39 25.20 24.64
N GLU A 119 -7.20 25.82 25.80
CA GLU A 119 -6.02 25.64 26.64
C GLU A 119 -5.89 24.19 27.13
N ASN A 120 -6.98 23.61 27.61
CA ASN A 120 -7.04 22.19 28.00
C ASN A 120 -6.65 21.27 26.83
N PHE A 121 -7.17 21.53 25.63
CA PHE A 121 -6.76 20.77 24.44
C PHE A 121 -5.26 20.90 24.16
N GLN A 122 -4.68 22.10 24.28
CA GLN A 122 -3.25 22.32 24.04
C GLN A 122 -2.37 21.60 25.09
N GLU A 123 -2.80 21.58 26.35
CA GLU A 123 -2.14 20.81 27.40
C GLU A 123 -2.18 19.31 27.10
N ARG A 124 -3.37 18.74 26.87
CA ARG A 124 -3.51 17.31 26.52
C ARG A 124 -2.74 16.93 25.25
N LYS A 125 -2.63 17.85 24.28
CA LYS A 125 -1.83 17.66 23.07
C LYS A 125 -0.34 17.58 23.39
N ARG A 126 0.17 18.42 24.29
CA ARG A 126 1.57 18.38 24.75
C ARG A 126 1.85 17.12 25.54
N GLU A 127 0.99 16.76 26.51
CA GLU A 127 1.11 15.53 27.30
C GLU A 127 1.15 14.28 26.42
N ALA A 128 0.20 14.15 25.49
CA ALA A 128 0.16 12.99 24.58
C ALA A 128 1.40 12.92 23.68
N SER A 129 1.88 14.07 23.19
CA SER A 129 3.09 14.12 22.37
C SER A 129 4.32 13.71 23.18
N ALA A 130 4.48 14.22 24.40
CA ALA A 130 5.59 13.90 25.28
C ALA A 130 5.62 12.40 25.61
N LEU A 131 4.46 11.82 25.94
CA LEU A 131 4.33 10.39 26.23
C LEU A 131 4.69 9.51 25.03
N ILE A 132 4.25 9.88 23.83
CA ILE A 132 4.61 9.17 22.59
C ILE A 132 6.12 9.24 22.34
N GLN A 133 6.73 10.42 22.48
CA GLN A 133 8.17 10.59 22.26
C GLN A 133 9.00 9.81 23.30
N ALA A 134 8.60 9.85 24.57
CA ALA A 134 9.24 9.08 25.63
C ALA A 134 9.22 7.57 25.30
N LYS A 135 8.07 7.05 24.84
CA LYS A 135 7.94 5.63 24.48
C LYS A 135 8.71 5.24 23.23
N ILE A 136 8.77 6.11 22.23
CA ILE A 136 9.63 5.91 21.06
C ILE A 136 11.10 5.81 21.51
N GLY A 137 11.53 6.72 22.39
CA GLY A 137 12.89 6.72 22.95
C GLY A 137 13.20 5.43 23.73
N SER A 138 12.35 5.06 24.68
CA SER A 138 12.52 3.84 25.48
C SER A 138 12.54 2.57 24.63
N ALA A 139 11.65 2.47 23.63
CA ALA A 139 11.63 1.33 22.72
C ALA A 139 12.90 1.24 21.86
N GLY A 140 13.44 2.39 21.42
CA GLY A 140 14.72 2.44 20.73
C GLY A 140 15.88 1.96 21.59
N VAL A 141 15.93 2.39 22.86
CA VAL A 141 16.95 1.97 23.83
C VAL A 141 16.84 0.48 24.14
N GLN A 142 15.63 -0.04 24.40
CA GLN A 142 15.40 -1.47 24.65
C GLN A 142 15.83 -2.32 23.46
N TRP A 143 15.50 -1.90 22.24
CA TRP A 143 15.92 -2.60 21.03
C TRP A 143 17.45 -2.57 20.82
N MET A 144 18.11 -1.44 21.09
CA MET A 144 19.57 -1.36 21.06
C MET A 144 20.23 -2.29 22.10
N MET A 145 19.66 -2.37 23.31
CA MET A 145 20.13 -3.29 24.34
C MET A 145 19.96 -4.77 23.93
N GLU A 146 18.85 -5.12 23.26
CA GLU A 146 18.62 -6.48 22.73
C GLU A 146 19.63 -6.86 21.65
N ILE A 147 20.01 -5.93 20.77
CA ILE A 147 21.03 -6.18 19.74
C ILE A 147 22.44 -6.30 20.33
N ASN A 148 22.76 -5.49 21.35
CA ASN A 148 24.10 -5.45 21.93
C ASN A 148 24.39 -6.65 22.86
N LYS A 149 23.38 -7.45 23.23
CA LYS A 149 23.56 -8.71 23.97
C LYS A 149 24.17 -9.79 23.08
N LYS A 150 25.51 -9.76 22.90
CA LYS A 150 26.37 -10.82 22.31
C LYS A 150 25.65 -11.76 21.32
N ASP A 151 24.95 -11.19 20.34
CA ASP A 151 24.23 -11.96 19.34
C ASP A 151 25.10 -12.01 18.09
N LYS A 152 25.45 -13.22 17.63
CA LYS A 152 26.22 -13.42 16.39
C LYS A 152 25.52 -12.79 15.17
N ASN A 153 24.21 -12.54 15.27
CA ASN A 153 23.37 -11.94 14.23
C ASN A 153 23.01 -10.47 14.48
N ALA A 154 23.65 -9.79 15.43
CA ALA A 154 23.39 -8.39 15.78
C ALA A 154 23.40 -7.45 14.57
N ALA A 155 24.42 -7.54 13.71
CA ALA A 155 24.56 -6.71 12.52
C ALA A 155 23.44 -6.96 11.48
N LYS A 156 23.01 -8.21 11.31
CA LYS A 156 21.91 -8.57 10.41
C LYS A 156 20.59 -7.99 10.91
N LYS A 157 20.28 -8.16 12.20
CA LYS A 157 19.08 -7.61 12.84
C LYS A 157 19.04 -6.08 12.79
N PHE A 158 20.19 -5.43 12.95
CA PHE A 158 20.33 -3.98 12.80
C PHE A 158 19.92 -3.51 11.40
N TRP A 159 20.50 -4.10 10.35
CA TRP A 159 20.18 -3.71 8.97
C TRP A 159 18.75 -4.06 8.56
N GLU A 160 18.20 -5.19 9.02
CA GLU A 160 16.79 -5.54 8.81
C GLU A 160 15.85 -4.51 9.45
N HIS A 161 16.17 -4.03 10.66
CA HIS A 161 15.38 -3.01 11.34
C HIS A 161 15.45 -1.65 10.64
N ILE A 162 16.65 -1.19 10.22
CA ILE A 162 16.80 0.04 9.44
C ILE A 162 16.03 -0.06 8.11
N LYS A 163 16.10 -1.21 7.43
CA LYS A 163 15.32 -1.46 6.21
C LYS A 163 13.82 -1.46 6.47
N ALA A 164 13.36 -1.95 7.63
CA ALA A 164 11.96 -1.91 8.04
C ALA A 164 11.49 -0.50 8.42
N GLN A 165 12.35 0.32 9.03
CA GLN A 165 12.06 1.74 9.32
C GLN A 165 12.08 2.62 8.06
N GLY A 166 12.95 2.30 7.10
CA GLY A 166 13.13 3.02 5.84
C GLY A 166 12.15 2.67 4.72
N ARG A 167 11.21 1.73 4.93
CA ARG A 167 10.07 1.58 4.02
C ARG A 167 9.18 2.80 4.15
N LYS A 168 9.48 3.84 3.35
CA LYS A 168 8.55 4.91 3.05
C LYS A 168 7.23 4.27 2.66
N THR A 169 6.13 4.75 3.26
CA THR A 169 4.83 4.71 2.60
C THR A 169 5.06 5.16 1.18
N GLU A 170 5.07 4.23 0.22
CA GLU A 170 5.11 4.61 -1.19
C GLU A 170 3.96 5.58 -1.39
N ASP A 171 4.32 6.79 -1.81
CA ASP A 171 3.42 7.85 -2.19
C ASP A 171 2.45 7.28 -3.24
N ILE A 172 1.24 6.96 -2.81
CA ILE A 172 0.11 6.82 -3.71
C ILE A 172 -0.26 8.25 -4.07
N GLN A 173 0.48 8.84 -5.01
CA GLN A 173 0.02 10.00 -5.76
C GLN A 173 -1.09 9.51 -6.68
N HIS A 174 -2.30 9.99 -6.42
CA HIS A 174 -3.42 9.97 -7.36
C HIS A 174 -3.56 11.37 -7.95
#